data_AF-A0A258GSQ1-F1
#
_entry.id   AF-A0A258GSQ1-F1
#
_cell.length_a   1.000
_cell.length_b   1.000
_cell.length_c   1.000
_cell.angle_alpha   90.00
_cell.angle_beta   90.00
_cell.angle_gamma   90.00
#
_symmetry.space_group_name_H-M   'P 1'
#
loop_
_entity.id
_entity.type
_entity.pdbx_description
1 polymer ?
#
loop_
_entity_poly.entity_id
_entity_poly.type
_entity_poly.pdbx_seq_one_letter_code
_entity_poly.pdbx_strand_id
1 'polypeptide(L)'
;MKLFRKREKKTSGPLVAMSDLRAARWSGLGAMTREGFERNPVGYRCIRMISEAAASVGFRSASGDDALLRLLMRPNVDQGGPDLMEGLYAHLAVTGDSYLEAVSVDGDVRELHVLRPDRMKVLKGARGWPMGWEHRVGSDARRIMREADGFLPVLHMRLFNPADDYEGYAPLEAAARAVDVHNASAAWTKALIDNAARPSGALIYSGSQSLTDAQLAELRSELASVYQGPENAGRPLLLSGGLDWKPMSLSPTDMDFVELRNVAAREIALAFGVPPMLLGIPGDATYANYREANAAFWRLTILPLVNRAARAISGWLGDRVGGEIAPDLEGVPAFQDERATQWQRIEAASFLTVEEKRRLAGV
;
A
#
# COMPACT_ATOMS: atom_id res chain seq x y z
N MET A 1 -40.27 -5.70 -62.07
CA MET A 1 -40.53 -5.41 -60.64
C MET A 1 -39.39 -6.02 -59.82
N LYS A 2 -38.30 -5.28 -59.59
CA LYS A 2 -37.09 -5.77 -58.89
C LYS A 2 -37.20 -5.38 -57.41
N LEU A 3 -37.37 -6.36 -56.51
CA LEU A 3 -37.34 -6.15 -55.06
C LEU A 3 -35.90 -5.92 -54.60
N PHE A 4 -35.60 -4.69 -54.17
CA PHE A 4 -34.37 -4.36 -53.45
C PHE A 4 -34.45 -4.90 -52.02
N ARG A 5 -33.65 -5.93 -51.70
CA ARG A 5 -33.47 -6.39 -50.31
C ARG A 5 -32.38 -5.52 -49.66
N LYS A 6 -32.78 -4.66 -48.73
CA LYS A 6 -31.88 -3.80 -47.95
C LYS A 6 -30.99 -4.69 -47.07
N ARG A 7 -29.67 -4.57 -47.21
CA ARG A 7 -28.68 -5.32 -46.41
C ARG A 7 -28.54 -4.59 -45.06
N GLU A 8 -29.06 -5.16 -43.99
CA GLU A 8 -28.79 -4.68 -42.63
C GLU A 8 -27.30 -4.89 -42.31
N LYS A 9 -26.55 -3.79 -42.21
CA LYS A 9 -25.22 -3.81 -41.59
C LYS A 9 -25.41 -3.77 -40.08
N LYS A 10 -25.16 -4.89 -39.40
CA LYS A 10 -24.91 -4.89 -37.96
C LYS A 10 -23.56 -4.23 -37.71
N THR A 11 -23.56 -2.91 -37.53
CA THR A 11 -22.44 -2.16 -36.94
C THR A 11 -22.65 -2.07 -35.43
N SER A 12 -22.36 -3.16 -34.72
CA SER A 12 -22.00 -3.07 -33.31
C SER A 12 -20.54 -3.51 -33.22
N GLY A 13 -19.62 -2.55 -33.35
CA GLY A 13 -18.25 -2.78 -32.90
C GLY A 13 -18.26 -3.08 -31.39
N PRO A 14 -17.24 -3.75 -30.85
CA PRO A 14 -17.12 -3.87 -29.40
C PRO A 14 -17.02 -2.45 -28.84
N LEU A 15 -18.06 -2.04 -28.10
CA LEU A 15 -18.03 -0.86 -27.26
C LEU A 15 -17.09 -1.17 -26.10
N VAL A 16 -15.78 -1.13 -26.37
CA VAL A 16 -14.82 -0.79 -25.33
C VAL A 16 -15.10 0.68 -25.07
N ALA A 17 -15.88 0.95 -24.03
CA ALA A 17 -15.87 2.27 -23.44
C ALA A 17 -14.44 2.52 -22.96
N MET A 18 -13.61 3.11 -23.82
CA MET A 18 -12.47 3.90 -23.40
C MET A 18 -13.06 5.13 -22.70
N SER A 19 -13.69 4.91 -21.55
CA SER A 19 -14.02 5.97 -20.63
C SER A 19 -12.70 6.53 -20.18
N ASP A 20 -12.30 7.62 -20.83
CA ASP A 20 -11.43 8.64 -20.27
C ASP A 20 -10.23 8.07 -19.50
N LEU A 21 -9.09 7.93 -20.18
CA LEU A 21 -7.76 8.07 -19.56
C LEU A 21 -7.58 9.52 -19.05
N ARG A 22 -8.56 10.03 -18.29
CA ARG A 22 -8.38 11.17 -17.42
C ARG A 22 -7.24 10.78 -16.50
N ALA A 23 -6.30 11.69 -16.30
CA ALA A 23 -5.28 11.57 -15.27
C ALA A 23 -5.91 11.00 -13.99
N ALA A 24 -5.19 10.14 -13.25
CA ALA A 24 -5.56 9.72 -11.92
C ALA A 24 -6.04 10.96 -11.13
N ARG A 25 -7.35 11.13 -11.00
CA ARG A 25 -7.99 12.28 -10.35
C ARG A 25 -8.73 11.75 -9.15
N TRP A 26 -7.94 11.24 -8.20
CA TRP A 26 -8.44 10.99 -6.87
C TRP A 26 -8.79 12.34 -6.26
N SER A 27 -10.09 12.58 -6.02
CA SER A 27 -10.55 13.82 -5.41
C SER A 27 -10.51 13.68 -3.89
N GLY A 28 -9.42 14.17 -3.31
CA GLY A 28 -9.19 14.19 -1.87
C GLY A 28 -8.78 12.84 -1.26
N LEU A 29 -8.35 12.90 0.00
CA LEU A 29 -7.73 11.79 0.73
C LEU A 29 -8.61 10.53 0.84
N GLY A 30 -9.93 10.70 0.88
CA GLY A 30 -10.88 9.58 0.92
C GLY A 30 -10.86 8.73 -0.36
N ALA A 31 -10.68 9.34 -1.53
CA ALA A 31 -10.54 8.60 -2.79
C ALA A 31 -9.19 7.87 -2.86
N MET A 32 -8.11 8.52 -2.39
CA MET A 32 -6.78 7.90 -2.36
C MET A 32 -6.74 6.66 -1.47
N THR A 33 -7.31 6.75 -0.27
CA THR A 33 -7.40 5.62 0.68
C THR A 33 -8.19 4.47 0.06
N ARG A 34 -9.31 4.77 -0.59
CA ARG A 34 -10.15 3.75 -1.23
C ARG A 34 -9.44 3.04 -2.38
N GLU A 35 -8.86 3.78 -3.31
CA GLU A 35 -8.24 3.20 -4.50
C GLU A 35 -6.88 2.57 -4.22
N GLY A 36 -6.07 3.23 -3.39
CA GLY A 36 -4.69 2.84 -3.10
C GLY A 36 -4.50 1.88 -1.94
N PHE A 37 -5.40 1.86 -0.96
CA PHE A 37 -5.28 1.01 0.22
C PHE A 37 -6.40 -0.03 0.31
N GLU A 38 -7.67 0.36 0.18
CA GLU A 38 -8.79 -0.60 0.34
C GLU A 38 -8.91 -1.56 -0.85
N ARG A 39 -8.66 -1.07 -2.08
CA ARG A 39 -8.87 -1.82 -3.34
C ARG A 39 -7.60 -2.41 -3.95
N ASN A 40 -6.44 -1.88 -3.58
CA ASN A 40 -5.16 -2.30 -4.17
C ASN A 40 -4.34 -3.12 -3.17
N PRO A 41 -4.14 -4.44 -3.39
CA PRO A 41 -3.41 -5.29 -2.44
C PRO A 41 -1.92 -4.96 -2.35
N VAL A 42 -1.32 -4.41 -3.40
CA VAL A 42 0.10 -4.01 -3.39
C VAL A 42 0.28 -2.76 -2.54
N GLY A 43 -0.55 -1.74 -2.75
CA GLY A 43 -0.56 -0.53 -1.93
C GLY A 43 -0.87 -0.85 -0.46
N TYR A 44 -1.90 -1.64 -0.19
CA TYR A 44 -2.21 -2.17 1.14
C TYR A 44 -0.98 -2.80 1.79
N ARG A 45 -0.31 -3.74 1.11
CA ARG A 45 0.81 -4.47 1.67
C ARG A 45 2.04 -3.58 1.89
N CYS A 46 2.34 -2.65 0.99
CA CYS A 46 3.41 -1.67 1.18
C CYS A 46 3.19 -0.83 2.45
N ILE A 47 1.99 -0.28 2.60
CA ILE A 47 1.63 0.58 3.73
C ILE A 47 1.71 -0.21 5.04
N ARG A 48 1.08 -1.39 5.10
CA ARG A 48 1.14 -2.27 6.28
C ARG A 48 2.56 -2.68 6.63
N MET A 49 3.35 -3.11 5.65
CA MET A 49 4.73 -3.54 5.88
C MET A 49 5.59 -2.41 6.44
N ILE A 50 5.42 -1.17 5.94
CA ILE A 50 6.14 0.00 6.46
C ILE A 50 5.67 0.34 7.87
N SER A 51 4.35 0.44 8.09
CA SER A 51 3.80 0.87 9.38
C SER A 51 4.06 -0.15 10.49
N GLU A 52 3.85 -1.44 10.22
CA GLU A 52 4.12 -2.54 11.16
C GLU A 52 5.62 -2.65 11.49
N ALA A 53 6.49 -2.59 10.47
CA ALA A 53 7.93 -2.68 10.69
C ALA A 53 8.47 -1.47 11.46
N ALA A 54 8.00 -0.26 11.13
CA ALA A 54 8.40 0.94 11.85
C ALA A 54 7.86 0.94 13.29
N ALA A 55 6.61 0.54 13.52
CA ALA A 55 6.02 0.42 14.85
C ALA A 55 6.65 -0.68 15.71
N SER A 56 7.23 -1.72 15.08
CA SER A 56 8.00 -2.76 15.80
C SER A 56 9.31 -2.23 16.41
N VAL A 57 9.78 -1.06 15.98
CA VAL A 57 10.93 -0.38 16.57
C VAL A 57 10.43 0.40 17.78
N GLY A 58 10.76 -0.10 18.98
CA GLY A 58 10.51 0.61 20.23
C GLY A 58 11.34 1.90 20.34
N PHE A 59 11.15 2.63 21.43
CA PHE A 59 11.97 3.78 21.79
C PHE A 59 12.74 3.50 23.07
N ARG A 60 13.91 4.13 23.20
CA ARG A 60 14.69 4.23 24.45
C ARG A 60 14.87 5.69 24.82
N SER A 61 15.12 5.97 26.09
CA SER A 61 15.49 7.32 26.51
C SER A 61 16.91 7.65 26.04
N ALA A 62 17.07 8.87 25.54
CA ALA A 62 18.33 9.44 25.09
C ALA A 62 18.94 10.41 26.12
N SER A 63 18.13 10.98 27.02
CA SER A 63 18.55 11.96 28.02
C SER A 63 18.58 11.44 29.46
N GLY A 64 18.12 10.19 29.70
CA GLY A 64 18.04 9.57 31.02
C GLY A 64 16.75 9.89 31.79
N ASP A 65 15.95 10.85 31.32
CA ASP A 65 14.57 11.03 31.74
C ASP A 65 13.64 10.21 30.83
N ASP A 66 12.80 9.38 31.45
CA ASP A 66 11.91 8.45 30.79
C ASP A 66 10.45 8.94 30.74
N ALA A 67 10.14 10.16 31.18
CA ALA A 67 8.76 10.64 31.25
C ALA A 67 8.04 10.59 29.89
N LEU A 68 8.67 11.12 28.83
CA LEU A 68 8.17 11.04 27.45
C LEU A 68 8.09 9.59 26.96
N LEU A 69 9.08 8.76 27.27
CA LEU A 69 9.08 7.34 26.88
C LEU A 69 7.88 6.60 27.51
N ARG A 70 7.61 6.83 28.80
CA ARG A 70 6.46 6.22 29.50
C ARG A 70 5.13 6.68 28.92
N LEU A 71 5.01 7.96 28.58
CA LEU A 71 3.82 8.49 27.91
C LEU A 71 3.59 7.79 26.56
N LEU A 72 4.64 7.59 25.75
CA LEU A 72 4.51 6.91 24.47
C LEU A 72 4.22 5.42 24.59
N MET A 73 4.72 4.75 25.63
CA MET A 73 4.42 3.33 25.86
C MET A 73 2.94 3.10 26.20
N ARG A 74 2.32 4.04 26.90
CA ARG A 74 0.89 4.02 27.24
C ARG A 74 0.23 5.36 26.86
N PRO A 75 0.00 5.58 25.56
CA PRO A 75 -0.40 6.89 25.05
C PRO A 75 -1.82 7.28 25.42
N ASN A 76 -2.72 6.32 25.60
CA ASN A 76 -4.07 6.56 26.08
C ASN A 76 -4.63 5.25 26.68
N VAL A 77 -5.92 5.24 27.02
CA VAL A 77 -6.59 4.08 27.62
C VAL A 77 -6.92 2.96 26.62
N ASP A 78 -7.00 3.28 25.33
CA ASP A 78 -7.55 2.39 24.30
C ASP A 78 -6.47 1.60 23.56
N GLN A 79 -5.24 2.11 23.47
CA GLN A 79 -4.18 1.50 22.65
C GLN A 79 -2.79 1.63 23.28
N GLY A 80 -1.88 0.71 22.90
CA GLY A 80 -0.48 0.77 23.29
C GLY A 80 0.36 1.67 22.39
N GLY A 81 1.62 1.89 22.78
CA GLY A 81 2.58 2.64 21.98
C GLY A 81 2.73 2.14 20.54
N PRO A 82 2.96 0.84 20.29
CA PRO A 82 3.08 0.31 18.93
C PRO A 82 1.85 0.59 18.06
N ASP A 83 0.63 0.44 18.60
CA ASP A 83 -0.61 0.68 17.85
C ASP A 83 -0.76 2.16 17.46
N LEU A 84 -0.46 3.08 18.40
CA LEU A 84 -0.42 4.52 18.13
C LEU A 84 0.58 4.83 17.01
N MET A 85 1.80 4.30 17.12
CA MET A 85 2.85 4.56 16.14
C MET A 85 2.54 3.96 14.78
N GLU A 86 1.93 2.76 14.72
CA GLU A 86 1.47 2.17 13.48
C GLU A 86 0.47 3.10 12.77
N GLY A 87 -0.51 3.64 13.50
CA GLY A 87 -1.45 4.63 12.97
C GLY A 87 -0.76 5.90 12.45
N LEU A 88 0.21 6.41 13.21
CA LEU A 88 1.00 7.58 12.85
C LEU A 88 1.73 7.36 11.51
N TYR A 89 2.43 6.23 11.37
CA TYR A 89 3.20 5.87 10.18
C TYR A 89 2.29 5.57 8.98
N ALA A 90 1.18 4.87 9.20
CA ALA A 90 0.23 4.53 8.15
C ALA A 90 -0.39 5.79 7.53
N HIS A 91 -0.81 6.75 8.36
CA HIS A 91 -1.30 8.04 7.86
C HIS A 91 -0.26 8.78 7.03
N LEU A 92 0.98 8.86 7.53
CA LEU A 92 2.07 9.51 6.80
C LEU A 92 2.34 8.85 5.44
N ALA A 93 2.26 7.51 5.36
CA ALA A 93 2.47 6.77 4.12
C ALA A 93 1.30 6.93 3.12
N VAL A 94 0.06 7.05 3.60
CA VAL A 94 -1.15 7.16 2.77
C VAL A 94 -1.35 8.59 2.25
N THR A 95 -1.21 9.59 3.12
CA THR A 95 -1.60 10.98 2.82
C THR A 95 -0.43 11.94 2.80
N GLY A 96 0.78 11.50 3.17
CA GLY A 96 1.93 12.40 3.32
C GLY A 96 1.89 13.22 4.61
N ASP A 97 0.83 13.10 5.39
CA ASP A 97 0.55 13.89 6.59
C ASP A 97 0.13 12.98 7.75
N SER A 98 0.53 13.33 8.95
CA SER A 98 0.12 12.64 10.17
C SER A 98 0.09 13.62 11.32
N TYR A 99 -0.93 13.50 12.17
CA TYR A 99 -1.21 14.43 13.26
C TYR A 99 -1.23 13.67 14.58
N LEU A 100 -0.45 14.15 15.54
CA LEU A 100 -0.42 13.62 16.90
C LEU A 100 -0.87 14.72 17.85
N GLU A 101 -2.03 14.56 18.48
CA GLU A 101 -2.57 15.49 19.47
C GLU A 101 -2.10 15.09 20.87
N ALA A 102 -1.63 16.08 21.64
CA ALA A 102 -1.37 15.96 23.08
C ALA A 102 -2.54 16.56 23.84
N VAL A 103 -3.18 15.75 24.69
CA VAL A 103 -4.28 16.18 25.55
C VAL A 103 -3.73 16.42 26.95
N SER A 104 -3.87 17.65 27.42
CA SER A 104 -3.41 18.10 28.73
C SER A 104 -4.56 18.14 29.74
N VAL A 105 -4.31 17.70 30.98
CA VAL A 105 -5.20 17.85 32.13
C VAL A 105 -4.41 18.56 33.23
N ASP A 106 -4.93 19.68 33.73
CA ASP A 106 -4.26 20.52 34.74
C ASP A 106 -2.84 20.96 34.33
N GLY A 107 -2.58 21.10 33.03
CA GLY A 107 -1.29 21.50 32.47
C GLY A 107 -0.37 20.34 32.09
N ASP A 108 -0.61 19.14 32.63
CA ASP A 108 0.18 17.94 32.34
C ASP A 108 -0.37 17.21 31.12
N VAL A 109 0.51 16.85 30.17
CA VAL A 109 0.12 16.00 29.04
C VAL A 109 -0.17 14.59 29.55
N ARG A 110 -1.42 14.15 29.38
CA ARG A 110 -1.88 12.83 29.86
C ARG A 110 -2.08 11.83 28.74
N GLU A 111 -2.49 12.29 27.57
CA GLU A 111 -2.83 11.40 26.47
C GLU A 111 -2.29 11.89 25.14
N LEU A 112 -2.02 10.93 24.26
CA LEU A 112 -1.64 11.12 22.88
C LEU A 112 -2.65 10.43 21.96
N HIS A 113 -3.10 11.16 20.94
CA HIS A 113 -4.08 10.67 19.97
C HIS A 113 -3.61 10.95 18.55
N VAL A 114 -3.55 9.92 17.72
CA VAL A 114 -3.33 10.10 16.28
C VAL A 114 -4.64 10.54 15.65
N LEU A 115 -4.64 11.71 15.01
CA LEU A 115 -5.81 12.26 14.34
C LEU A 115 -5.77 11.95 12.83
N ARG A 116 -6.92 11.53 12.29
CA ARG A 116 -7.05 11.14 10.88
C ARG A 116 -6.85 12.36 9.97
N PRO A 117 -5.89 12.35 9.01
CA PRO A 117 -5.56 13.52 8.21
C PRO A 117 -6.71 14.11 7.38
N ASP A 118 -7.62 13.28 6.87
CA ASP A 118 -8.80 13.71 6.09
C ASP A 118 -9.83 14.52 6.92
N ARG A 119 -9.70 14.51 8.24
CA ARG A 119 -10.51 15.28 9.19
C ARG A 119 -9.81 16.53 9.70
N MET A 120 -8.57 16.75 9.28
CA MET A 120 -7.73 17.85 9.73
C MET A 120 -7.65 18.94 8.66
N LYS A 121 -7.70 20.19 9.10
CA LYS A 121 -7.49 21.35 8.24
C LYS A 121 -6.60 22.36 8.95
N VAL A 122 -5.56 22.81 8.26
CA VAL A 122 -4.66 23.85 8.79
C VAL A 122 -5.40 25.18 8.94
N LEU A 123 -5.25 25.80 10.11
CA LEU A 123 -5.68 27.17 10.37
C LEU A 123 -4.48 28.10 10.20
N LYS A 124 -4.48 28.83 9.09
CA LYS A 124 -3.38 29.72 8.68
C LYS A 124 -3.51 31.06 9.39
N GLY A 125 -2.41 31.55 9.95
CA GLY A 125 -2.32 32.90 10.50
C GLY A 125 -2.14 33.97 9.43
N ALA A 126 -2.18 35.23 9.83
CA ALA A 126 -2.03 36.39 8.92
C ALA A 126 -0.72 36.39 8.12
N ARG A 127 0.33 35.74 8.64
CA ARG A 127 1.65 35.62 7.98
C ARG A 127 1.85 34.30 7.23
N GLY A 128 0.81 33.50 7.06
CA GLY A 128 0.89 32.19 6.39
C GLY A 128 1.45 31.06 7.26
N TRP A 129 1.81 31.30 8.52
CA TRP A 129 2.24 30.22 9.42
C TRP A 129 1.03 29.45 10.00
N PRO A 130 1.13 28.12 10.19
CA PRO A 130 0.14 27.37 10.94
C PRO A 130 -0.02 27.91 12.36
N MET A 131 -1.25 28.29 12.72
CA MET A 131 -1.60 28.74 14.08
C MET A 131 -2.36 27.69 14.88
N GLY A 132 -2.88 26.67 14.19
CA GLY A 132 -3.67 25.59 14.77
C GLY A 132 -4.28 24.73 13.68
N TRP A 133 -5.18 23.84 14.09
CA TRP A 133 -5.91 22.95 13.20
C TRP A 133 -7.39 22.91 13.57
N GLU A 134 -8.22 22.72 12.57
CA GLU A 134 -9.61 22.32 12.74
C GLU A 134 -9.70 20.81 12.57
N HIS A 135 -10.18 20.10 13.60
CA HIS A 135 -10.50 18.69 13.57
C HIS A 135 -12.01 18.52 13.43
N ARG A 136 -12.46 17.85 12.36
CA ARG A 136 -13.89 17.70 12.02
C ARG A 136 -14.35 16.24 12.12
N VAL A 137 -15.36 15.98 12.94
CA VAL A 137 -16.01 14.67 13.07
C VAL A 137 -17.50 14.84 12.82
N GLY A 138 -17.99 14.38 11.67
CA GLY A 138 -19.37 14.62 11.26
C GLY A 138 -19.63 16.11 11.07
N SER A 139 -20.67 16.64 11.74
CA SER A 139 -20.99 18.07 11.77
C SER A 139 -20.08 18.88 12.68
N ASP A 140 -19.45 18.24 13.66
CA ASP A 140 -18.76 18.92 14.74
C ASP A 140 -17.33 19.28 14.32
N ALA A 141 -16.94 20.51 14.64
CA ALA A 141 -15.61 21.03 14.35
C ALA A 141 -14.97 21.59 15.63
N ARG A 142 -13.86 20.98 16.04
CA ARG A 142 -13.03 21.43 17.16
C ARG A 142 -11.81 22.16 16.62
N ARG A 143 -11.56 23.38 17.10
CA ARG A 143 -10.32 24.11 16.79
C ARG A 143 -9.29 23.85 17.88
N ILE A 144 -8.13 23.35 17.47
CA ILE A 144 -6.99 23.11 18.33
C ILE A 144 -5.96 24.19 18.01
N MET A 145 -5.80 25.14 18.92
CA MET A 145 -4.96 26.32 18.76
C MET A 145 -3.78 26.26 19.74
N ARG A 146 -2.82 27.18 19.59
CA ARG A 146 -1.78 27.36 20.61
C ARG A 146 -2.39 27.68 21.97
N GLU A 147 -1.85 27.05 23.00
CA GLU A 147 -2.13 27.36 24.40
C GLU A 147 -1.53 28.72 24.79
N ALA A 148 -1.89 29.21 25.97
CA ALA A 148 -1.47 30.54 26.45
C ALA A 148 0.06 30.68 26.61
N ASP A 149 0.75 29.57 26.86
CA ASP A 149 2.22 29.48 26.95
C ASP A 149 2.91 29.32 25.58
N GLY A 150 2.13 29.31 24.48
CA GLY A 150 2.62 29.18 23.12
C GLY A 150 2.78 27.74 22.61
N PHE A 151 2.58 26.73 23.47
CA PHE A 151 2.59 25.33 23.08
C PHE A 151 1.48 25.04 22.08
N LEU A 152 1.79 24.24 21.07
CA LEU A 152 0.85 23.86 20.04
C LEU A 152 0.50 22.38 20.24
N PRO A 153 -0.73 22.05 20.70
CA PRO A 153 -1.08 20.69 21.13
C PRO A 153 -1.16 19.64 20.04
N VAL A 154 -0.76 19.95 18.80
CA VAL A 154 -0.71 18.98 17.71
C VAL A 154 0.65 19.07 17.04
N LEU A 155 1.34 17.93 16.98
CA LEU A 155 2.45 17.72 16.08
C LEU A 155 1.92 17.34 14.71
N HIS A 156 2.28 18.12 13.70
CA HIS A 156 2.05 17.77 12.30
C HIS A 156 3.34 17.25 11.68
N MET A 157 3.41 15.93 11.50
CA MET A 157 4.45 15.30 10.72
C MET A 157 4.04 15.28 9.25
N ARG A 158 4.88 15.82 8.38
CA ARG A 158 4.65 15.81 6.94
C ARG A 158 5.86 15.33 6.16
N LEU A 159 5.59 14.68 5.04
CA LEU A 159 6.58 14.39 4.02
C LEU A 159 6.90 15.65 3.23
N PHE A 160 8.03 15.64 2.53
CA PHE A 160 8.46 16.79 1.76
C PHE A 160 7.53 17.01 0.56
N ASN A 161 7.01 18.22 0.43
CA ASN A 161 6.24 18.65 -0.73
C ASN A 161 6.85 19.95 -1.28
N PRO A 162 7.36 19.97 -2.52
CA PRO A 162 7.94 21.18 -3.10
C PRO A 162 6.89 22.18 -3.61
N ALA A 163 5.61 21.77 -3.69
CA ALA A 163 4.53 22.56 -4.28
C ALA A 163 3.53 23.10 -3.24
N ASP A 164 3.57 22.60 -2.01
CA ASP A 164 2.70 23.04 -0.91
C ASP A 164 3.51 23.29 0.37
N ASP A 165 3.28 24.45 1.00
CA ASP A 165 3.96 24.85 2.23
C ASP A 165 3.36 24.18 3.48
N TYR A 166 2.14 23.67 3.38
CA TYR A 166 1.31 23.19 4.49
C TYR A 166 1.17 21.68 4.49
N GLU A 167 0.91 21.06 3.34
CA GLU A 167 0.61 19.63 3.22
C GLU A 167 1.82 18.82 2.75
N GLY A 168 1.87 17.54 3.14
CA GLY A 168 2.85 16.59 2.65
C GLY A 168 2.55 16.12 1.22
N TYR A 169 3.49 15.38 0.63
CA TYR A 169 3.24 14.67 -0.63
C TYR A 169 3.40 13.18 -0.38
N ALA A 170 2.34 12.40 -0.62
CA ALA A 170 2.32 10.99 -0.24
C ALA A 170 3.06 10.11 -1.28
N PRO A 171 3.75 9.04 -0.85
CA PRO A 171 4.18 7.97 -1.75
C PRO A 171 3.02 7.40 -2.57
N LEU A 172 1.84 7.30 -1.96
CA LEU A 172 0.64 6.82 -2.62
C LEU A 172 0.17 7.76 -3.75
N GLU A 173 0.33 9.07 -3.56
CA GLU A 173 0.07 10.11 -4.57
C GLU A 173 1.04 9.98 -5.76
N ALA A 174 2.32 9.75 -5.48
CA ALA A 174 3.32 9.49 -6.52
C ALA A 174 2.99 8.23 -7.34
N ALA A 175 2.43 7.20 -6.68
CA ALA A 175 2.04 5.93 -7.29
C ALA A 175 0.64 5.93 -7.95
N ALA A 176 -0.11 7.03 -7.91
CA ALA A 176 -1.55 7.03 -8.22
C ALA A 176 -1.88 6.42 -9.59
N ARG A 177 -1.08 6.72 -10.63
CA ARG A 177 -1.26 6.15 -11.97
C ARG A 177 -0.99 4.64 -12.02
N ALA A 178 0.05 4.18 -11.33
CA ALA A 178 0.37 2.76 -11.25
C ALA A 178 -0.72 2.00 -10.49
N VAL A 179 -1.28 2.59 -9.43
CA VAL A 179 -2.45 2.04 -8.73
C VAL A 179 -3.65 1.93 -9.65
N ASP A 180 -3.99 2.98 -10.40
CA ASP A 180 -5.12 2.97 -11.33
C ASP A 180 -4.94 1.89 -12.42
N VAL A 181 -3.74 1.76 -12.99
CA VAL A 181 -3.42 0.70 -13.96
C VAL A 181 -3.56 -0.67 -13.32
N HIS A 182 -3.01 -0.89 -12.12
CA HIS A 182 -3.09 -2.17 -11.44
C HIS A 182 -4.55 -2.55 -11.11
N ASN A 183 -5.34 -1.60 -10.61
CA ASN A 183 -6.76 -1.80 -10.28
C ASN A 183 -7.59 -2.07 -11.53
N ALA A 184 -7.37 -1.30 -12.61
CA ALA A 184 -8.06 -1.48 -13.89
C ALA A 184 -7.73 -2.84 -14.50
N SER A 185 -6.47 -3.26 -14.48
CA SER A 185 -6.06 -4.59 -14.95
C SER A 185 -6.75 -5.71 -14.15
N ALA A 186 -6.82 -5.59 -12.82
CA ALA A 186 -7.53 -6.57 -12.00
C ALA A 186 -9.04 -6.61 -12.27
N ALA A 187 -9.68 -5.44 -12.40
CA ALA A 187 -11.10 -5.33 -12.74
C ALA A 187 -11.40 -5.89 -14.13
N TRP A 188 -10.52 -5.61 -15.11
CA TRP A 188 -10.62 -6.16 -16.45
C TRP A 188 -10.47 -7.68 -16.44
N THR A 189 -9.47 -8.25 -15.74
CA THR A 189 -9.31 -9.71 -15.65
C THR A 189 -10.53 -10.36 -14.99
N LYS A 190 -11.06 -9.75 -13.93
CA LYS A 190 -12.28 -10.23 -13.28
C LYS A 190 -13.46 -10.17 -14.24
N ALA A 191 -13.69 -9.04 -14.90
CA ALA A 191 -14.78 -8.90 -15.88
C ALA A 191 -14.60 -9.85 -17.07
N LEU A 192 -13.37 -10.10 -17.50
CA LEU A 192 -13.07 -11.12 -18.49
C LEU A 192 -13.54 -12.47 -17.97
N ILE A 193 -13.19 -12.91 -16.76
CA ILE A 193 -13.63 -14.20 -16.20
C ILE A 193 -15.16 -14.26 -16.02
N ASP A 194 -15.75 -13.22 -15.44
CA ASP A 194 -17.20 -13.14 -15.15
C ASP A 194 -18.04 -13.19 -16.45
N ASN A 195 -17.57 -12.53 -17.52
CA ASN A 195 -18.25 -12.51 -18.82
C ASN A 195 -17.76 -13.61 -19.77
N ALA A 196 -16.58 -14.16 -19.53
CA ALA A 196 -16.05 -15.33 -20.20
C ALA A 196 -16.62 -16.59 -19.56
N ALA A 197 -17.92 -16.79 -19.79
CA ALA A 197 -18.32 -17.99 -20.52
C ALA A 197 -17.64 -18.00 -21.91
N ARG A 198 -16.30 -17.91 -21.97
CA ARG A 198 -15.55 -18.15 -23.20
C ARG A 198 -15.93 -19.58 -23.58
N PRO A 199 -16.42 -19.83 -24.80
CA PRO A 199 -16.46 -21.19 -25.29
C PRO A 199 -15.05 -21.75 -25.08
N SER A 200 -14.94 -22.84 -24.30
CA SER A 200 -13.66 -23.52 -24.06
C SER A 200 -12.99 -23.95 -25.37
N GLY A 201 -13.75 -23.92 -26.46
CA GLY A 201 -13.33 -24.04 -27.84
C GLY A 201 -14.50 -23.75 -28.77
N ALA A 202 -14.21 -23.74 -30.07
CA ALA A 202 -15.23 -23.74 -31.10
C ALA A 202 -15.30 -25.13 -31.71
N LEU A 203 -16.52 -25.64 -31.87
CA LEU A 203 -16.75 -26.85 -32.65
C LEU A 203 -16.87 -26.48 -34.12
N ILE A 204 -15.92 -26.94 -34.93
CA ILE A 204 -15.85 -26.68 -36.37
C ILE A 204 -16.29 -27.94 -37.09
N TYR A 205 -17.34 -27.83 -37.89
CA TYR A 205 -17.78 -28.92 -38.75
C TYR A 205 -17.25 -28.72 -40.17
N SER A 206 -16.50 -29.71 -40.66
CA SER A 206 -15.80 -29.66 -41.96
C SER A 206 -16.41 -30.61 -43.01
N GLY A 207 -17.62 -31.13 -42.77
CA GLY A 207 -18.29 -32.06 -43.68
C GLY A 207 -18.83 -31.41 -44.96
N SER A 208 -19.02 -32.23 -46.00
CA SER A 208 -19.45 -31.79 -47.34
C SER A 208 -20.93 -31.38 -47.45
N GLN A 209 -21.76 -31.74 -46.47
CA GLN A 209 -23.17 -31.34 -46.37
C GLN A 209 -23.40 -30.56 -45.08
N SER A 210 -24.10 -29.43 -45.14
CA SER A 210 -24.47 -28.66 -43.94
C SER A 210 -25.37 -29.46 -43.00
N LEU A 211 -25.14 -29.34 -41.69
CA LEU A 211 -25.99 -29.93 -40.65
C LEU A 211 -27.42 -29.40 -40.75
N THR A 212 -28.40 -30.28 -40.55
CA THR A 212 -29.82 -29.89 -40.42
C THR A 212 -30.06 -29.21 -39.08
N ASP A 213 -31.10 -28.38 -38.98
CA ASP A 213 -31.46 -27.68 -37.73
C ASP A 213 -31.71 -28.65 -36.56
N ALA A 214 -32.26 -29.83 -36.86
CA ALA A 214 -32.49 -30.88 -35.87
C ALA A 214 -31.17 -31.46 -35.31
N GLN A 215 -30.23 -31.78 -36.19
CA GLN A 215 -28.89 -32.27 -35.79
C GLN A 215 -28.11 -31.21 -35.01
N LEU A 216 -28.26 -29.93 -35.38
CA LEU A 216 -27.59 -28.83 -34.70
C LEU A 216 -28.18 -28.58 -33.30
N ALA A 217 -29.49 -28.78 -33.12
CA ALA A 217 -30.16 -28.70 -31.83
C ALA A 217 -29.76 -29.86 -30.90
N GLU A 218 -29.67 -31.08 -31.43
CA GLU A 218 -29.20 -32.26 -30.70
C GLU A 218 -27.76 -32.07 -30.22
N LEU A 219 -26.86 -31.61 -31.10
CA LEU A 219 -25.47 -31.32 -30.76
C LEU A 219 -25.33 -30.26 -29.68
N ARG A 220 -26.15 -29.19 -29.74
CA ARG A 220 -26.17 -28.13 -28.72
C ARG A 220 -26.62 -28.66 -27.36
N SER A 221 -27.62 -29.56 -27.35
CA SER A 221 -28.13 -30.18 -26.13
C SER A 221 -27.08 -31.09 -25.50
N GLU A 222 -26.38 -31.89 -26.31
CA GLU A 222 -25.32 -32.77 -25.85
C GLU A 222 -24.13 -31.96 -25.27
N LEU A 223 -23.68 -30.92 -25.99
CA LEU A 223 -22.64 -30.00 -25.50
C LEU A 223 -23.02 -29.31 -24.19
N ALA A 224 -24.26 -28.84 -24.07
CA ALA A 224 -24.73 -28.22 -22.83
C ALA A 224 -24.72 -29.22 -21.67
N SER A 225 -25.11 -30.48 -21.91
CA SER A 225 -25.12 -31.53 -20.89
C SER A 225 -23.73 -31.98 -20.45
N VAL A 226 -22.74 -31.94 -21.35
CA VAL A 226 -21.38 -32.43 -21.10
C VAL A 226 -20.45 -31.36 -20.53
N TYR A 227 -20.70 -30.06 -20.78
CA TYR A 227 -19.79 -28.97 -20.41
C TYR A 227 -20.38 -27.86 -19.52
N GLN A 228 -21.67 -27.92 -19.14
CA GLN A 228 -22.18 -27.02 -18.10
C GLN A 228 -21.76 -27.50 -16.71
N GLY A 229 -21.27 -26.56 -15.89
CA GLY A 229 -20.93 -26.80 -14.49
C GLY A 229 -19.43 -27.07 -14.27
N PRO A 230 -18.86 -26.62 -13.13
CA PRO A 230 -17.45 -26.80 -12.81
C PRO A 230 -17.04 -28.28 -12.66
N GLU A 231 -17.95 -29.18 -12.27
CA GLU A 231 -17.70 -30.63 -12.19
C GLU A 231 -17.40 -31.31 -13.54
N ASN A 232 -17.70 -30.66 -14.66
CA ASN A 232 -17.56 -31.23 -15.99
C ASN A 232 -16.28 -30.75 -16.73
N ALA A 233 -15.43 -29.97 -16.06
CA ALA A 233 -14.17 -29.50 -16.62
C ALA A 233 -13.21 -30.68 -16.92
N GLY A 234 -12.67 -30.73 -18.16
CA GLY A 234 -11.67 -31.73 -18.55
C GLY A 234 -12.21 -33.09 -19.02
N ARG A 235 -13.53 -33.26 -19.18
CA ARG A 235 -14.10 -34.50 -19.73
C ARG A 235 -13.68 -34.67 -21.21
N PRO A 236 -13.24 -35.88 -21.64
CA PRO A 236 -12.92 -36.14 -23.04
C PRO A 236 -14.16 -36.02 -23.93
N LEU A 237 -14.06 -35.24 -25.02
CA LEU A 237 -15.12 -35.08 -26.01
C LEU A 237 -14.91 -36.06 -27.16
N LEU A 238 -15.90 -36.92 -27.42
CA LEU A 238 -15.88 -37.80 -28.59
C LEU A 238 -16.41 -37.03 -29.80
N LEU A 239 -15.59 -36.90 -30.85
CA LEU A 239 -15.94 -36.19 -32.07
C LEU A 239 -16.03 -37.16 -33.25
N SER A 240 -17.14 -37.12 -33.98
CA SER A 240 -17.37 -37.96 -35.16
C SER A 240 -17.67 -37.11 -36.41
N GLY A 241 -17.42 -37.66 -37.61
CA GLY A 241 -17.99 -37.14 -38.86
C GLY A 241 -17.47 -35.75 -39.30
N GLY A 242 -16.19 -35.45 -39.10
CA GLY A 242 -15.60 -34.18 -39.54
C GLY A 242 -15.83 -33.00 -38.58
N LEU A 243 -16.28 -33.27 -37.36
CA LEU A 243 -16.26 -32.33 -36.24
C LEU A 243 -14.85 -32.24 -35.65
N ASP A 244 -14.35 -31.03 -35.51
CA ASP A 244 -13.06 -30.69 -34.92
C ASP A 244 -13.28 -29.69 -33.77
N TRP A 245 -12.63 -29.92 -32.64
CA TRP A 245 -12.68 -29.01 -31.50
C TRP A 245 -11.41 -28.19 -31.42
N LYS A 246 -11.52 -26.88 -31.64
CA LYS A 246 -10.38 -25.97 -31.47
C LYS A 246 -10.45 -25.29 -30.12
N PRO A 247 -9.56 -25.62 -29.17
CA PRO A 247 -9.52 -24.93 -27.90
C PRO A 247 -9.14 -23.46 -28.13
N MET A 248 -9.82 -22.54 -27.45
CA MET A 248 -9.43 -21.14 -27.46
C MET A 248 -8.43 -20.91 -26.32
N SER A 249 -7.15 -20.70 -26.65
CA SER A 249 -6.12 -20.32 -25.66
C SER A 249 -6.25 -18.87 -25.21
N LEU A 250 -5.52 -18.48 -24.16
CA LEU A 250 -5.31 -17.06 -23.83
C LEU A 250 -4.81 -16.33 -25.09
N SER A 251 -5.41 -15.18 -25.38
CA SER A 251 -4.96 -14.35 -26.49
C SER A 251 -3.64 -13.65 -26.10
N PRO A 252 -2.76 -13.33 -27.05
CA PRO A 252 -1.56 -12.54 -26.78
C PRO A 252 -1.85 -11.25 -26.00
N THR A 253 -2.99 -10.61 -26.29
CA THR A 253 -3.48 -9.43 -25.57
C THR A 253 -3.75 -9.70 -24.08
N ASP A 254 -4.23 -10.90 -23.72
CA ASP A 254 -4.47 -11.27 -22.32
C ASP A 254 -3.15 -11.41 -21.54
N MET A 255 -2.08 -11.87 -22.21
CA MET A 255 -0.75 -12.00 -21.60
C MET A 255 -0.09 -10.63 -21.36
N ASP A 256 -0.27 -9.68 -22.28
CA ASP A 256 0.24 -8.32 -22.13
C ASP A 256 -0.34 -7.61 -20.89
N PHE A 257 -1.60 -7.89 -20.53
CA PHE A 257 -2.23 -7.33 -19.33
C PHE A 257 -1.64 -7.87 -18.02
N VAL A 258 -1.23 -9.14 -17.99
CA VAL A 258 -0.58 -9.73 -16.80
C VAL A 258 0.78 -9.06 -16.58
N GLU A 259 1.56 -8.86 -17.65
CA GLU A 259 2.84 -8.16 -17.58
C GLU A 259 2.67 -6.70 -17.16
N LEU A 260 1.69 -5.99 -17.74
CA LEU A 260 1.37 -4.61 -17.35
C LEU A 260 1.02 -4.51 -15.86
N ARG A 261 0.24 -5.46 -15.34
CA ARG A 261 -0.12 -5.52 -13.92
C ARG A 261 1.12 -5.72 -13.04
N ASN A 262 2.05 -6.58 -13.45
CA ASN A 262 3.31 -6.81 -12.73
C ASN A 262 4.23 -5.58 -12.75
N VAL A 263 4.29 -4.85 -13.87
CA VAL A 263 5.04 -3.58 -13.96
C VAL A 263 4.43 -2.54 -13.02
N ALA A 264 3.11 -2.36 -13.07
CA ALA A 264 2.39 -1.44 -12.19
C ALA A 264 2.60 -1.78 -10.70
N ALA A 265 2.58 -3.08 -10.34
CA ALA A 265 2.89 -3.51 -8.98
C ALA A 265 4.30 -3.11 -8.52
N ARG A 266 5.31 -3.21 -9.41
CA ARG A 266 6.68 -2.78 -9.12
C ARG A 266 6.81 -1.26 -8.98
N GLU A 267 6.10 -0.48 -9.81
CA GLU A 267 6.07 0.99 -9.70
C GLU A 267 5.43 1.45 -8.38
N ILE A 268 4.36 0.78 -7.93
CA ILE A 268 3.77 1.03 -6.61
C ILE A 268 4.82 0.74 -5.52
N ALA A 269 5.46 -0.43 -5.56
CA ALA A 269 6.48 -0.81 -4.58
C ALA A 269 7.66 0.19 -4.54
N LEU A 270 8.10 0.66 -5.71
CA LEU A 270 9.14 1.67 -5.87
C LEU A 270 8.79 2.98 -5.17
N ALA A 271 7.56 3.48 -5.34
CA ALA A 271 7.13 4.74 -4.73
C ALA A 271 7.19 4.69 -3.19
N PHE A 272 6.88 3.53 -2.60
CA PHE A 272 6.95 3.31 -1.15
C PHE A 272 8.36 2.95 -0.65
N GLY A 273 9.33 2.71 -1.54
CA GLY A 273 10.65 2.22 -1.16
C GLY A 273 10.65 0.79 -0.62
N VAL A 274 9.68 -0.04 -1.04
CA VAL A 274 9.59 -1.45 -0.66
C VAL A 274 10.17 -2.31 -1.79
N PRO A 275 11.19 -3.14 -1.53
CA PRO A 275 11.71 -4.07 -2.53
C PRO A 275 10.62 -5.03 -3.03
N PRO A 276 10.37 -5.15 -4.36
CA PRO A 276 9.29 -5.97 -4.90
C PRO A 276 9.29 -7.44 -4.45
N MET A 277 10.48 -8.00 -4.21
CA MET A 277 10.64 -9.38 -3.75
C MET A 277 10.07 -9.59 -2.33
N LEU A 278 10.07 -8.58 -1.45
CA LEU A 278 9.44 -8.69 -0.13
C LEU A 278 7.91 -8.75 -0.23
N LEU A 279 7.35 -8.24 -1.33
CA LEU A 279 5.93 -8.27 -1.63
C LEU A 279 5.51 -9.53 -2.40
N GLY A 280 6.45 -10.42 -2.73
CA GLY A 280 6.18 -11.60 -3.55
C GLY A 280 5.85 -11.26 -5.01
N ILE A 281 6.19 -10.07 -5.49
CA ILE A 281 6.02 -9.72 -6.91
C ILE A 281 7.02 -10.56 -7.73
N PRO A 282 6.58 -11.23 -8.82
CA PRO A 282 7.43 -12.12 -9.61
C PRO A 282 8.75 -11.46 -10.05
N GLY A 283 9.83 -12.23 -10.17
CA GLY A 283 11.16 -11.77 -10.60
C GLY A 283 12.25 -12.74 -10.14
N ASP A 284 13.50 -12.45 -10.47
CA ASP A 284 14.65 -13.30 -10.10
C ASP A 284 14.96 -13.18 -8.60
N ALA A 285 14.38 -14.07 -7.80
CA ALA A 285 14.54 -14.12 -6.35
C ALA A 285 15.45 -15.29 -5.92
N THR A 286 16.61 -14.96 -5.34
CA THR A 286 17.49 -15.91 -4.64
C THR A 286 17.51 -15.59 -3.14
N TYR A 287 17.92 -16.54 -2.29
CA TYR A 287 18.06 -16.29 -0.84
C TYR A 287 19.04 -15.16 -0.52
N ALA A 288 20.13 -15.04 -1.28
CA ALA A 288 21.11 -13.97 -1.11
C ALA A 288 20.46 -12.61 -1.39
N ASN A 289 19.77 -12.50 -2.53
CA ASN A 289 19.04 -11.29 -2.89
C ASN A 289 18.00 -10.93 -1.83
N TYR A 290 17.28 -11.92 -1.27
CA TYR A 290 16.25 -11.67 -0.25
C TYR A 290 16.81 -11.01 1.01
N ARG A 291 17.93 -11.50 1.52
CA ARG A 291 18.59 -10.91 2.71
C ARG A 291 19.02 -9.46 2.45
N GLU A 292 19.64 -9.21 1.29
CA GLU A 292 20.05 -7.86 0.89
C GLU A 292 18.87 -6.91 0.72
N ALA A 293 17.78 -7.37 0.10
CA ALA A 293 16.56 -6.60 -0.04
C ALA A 293 15.93 -6.26 1.32
N ASN A 294 15.88 -7.21 2.25
CA ASN A 294 15.40 -6.95 3.60
C ASN A 294 16.28 -5.89 4.30
N ALA A 295 17.61 -6.03 4.26
CA ALA A 295 18.51 -5.04 4.83
C ALA A 295 18.34 -3.64 4.20
N ALA A 296 18.17 -3.57 2.86
CA ALA A 296 17.91 -2.33 2.14
C ALA A 296 16.59 -1.67 2.57
N PHE A 297 15.51 -2.45 2.72
CA PHE A 297 14.21 -1.97 3.21
C PHE A 297 14.34 -1.32 4.59
N TRP A 298 15.01 -1.99 5.53
CA TRP A 298 15.23 -1.46 6.86
C TRP A 298 16.08 -0.19 6.86
N ARG A 299 17.16 -0.16 6.07
CA ARG A 299 18.10 0.97 6.03
C ARG A 299 17.57 2.21 5.31
N LEU A 300 16.89 2.02 4.18
CA LEU A 300 16.49 3.11 3.28
C LEU A 300 15.08 3.62 3.58
N THR A 301 14.22 2.78 4.16
CA THR A 301 12.81 3.12 4.37
C THR A 301 12.46 3.22 5.85
N ILE A 302 12.75 2.18 6.64
CA ILE A 302 12.31 2.14 8.05
C ILE A 302 13.14 3.04 8.96
N LEU A 303 14.48 2.92 8.93
CA LEU A 303 15.36 3.70 9.81
C LEU A 303 15.16 5.21 9.67
N PRO A 304 15.09 5.80 8.45
CA PRO A 304 14.85 7.24 8.32
C PRO A 304 13.49 7.66 8.88
N LEU A 305 12.46 6.81 8.73
CA LEU A 305 11.11 7.08 9.22
C LEU A 305 11.04 7.09 10.75
N VAL A 306 11.58 6.06 11.41
CA VAL A 306 11.56 5.97 12.88
C VAL A 306 12.42 7.07 13.52
N ASN A 307 13.58 7.38 12.93
CA ASN A 307 14.43 8.49 13.41
C ASN A 307 13.74 9.85 13.24
N ARG A 308 13.03 10.07 12.13
CA ARG A 308 12.23 11.27 11.92
C ARG A 308 11.17 11.42 13.00
N ALA A 309 10.41 10.35 13.28
CA ALA A 309 9.36 10.37 14.30
C ALA A 309 9.93 10.64 15.69
N ALA A 310 11.00 9.94 16.09
CA ALA A 310 11.65 10.14 17.38
C ALA A 310 12.06 11.62 17.57
N ARG A 311 12.77 12.20 16.59
CA ARG A 311 13.22 13.60 16.65
C ARG A 311 12.04 14.59 16.68
N ALA A 312 11.01 14.34 15.87
CA ALA A 312 9.84 15.20 15.80
C ALA A 312 9.07 15.21 17.13
N ILE A 313 8.88 14.04 17.75
CA ILE A 313 8.18 13.90 19.02
C ILE A 313 9.03 14.46 20.17
N SER A 314 10.34 14.16 20.21
CA SER A 314 11.27 14.75 21.19
C SER A 314 11.28 16.27 21.12
N GLY A 315 11.39 16.86 19.93
CA GLY A 315 11.40 18.32 19.77
C GLY A 315 10.05 18.99 20.06
N TRP A 316 8.96 18.23 20.06
CA TRP A 316 7.61 18.75 20.32
C TRP A 316 7.20 18.63 21.79
N LEU A 317 7.45 17.48 22.43
CA LEU A 317 7.01 17.19 23.80
C LEU A 317 8.15 17.12 24.81
N GLY A 318 9.41 17.01 24.40
CA GLY A 318 10.52 16.75 25.30
C GLY A 318 10.64 17.78 26.42
N ASP A 319 10.58 19.08 26.09
CA ASP A 319 10.64 20.15 27.09
C ASP A 319 9.40 20.22 27.99
N ARG A 320 8.25 19.73 27.50
CA ARG A 320 6.97 19.83 28.22
C ARG A 320 6.71 18.64 29.14
N VAL A 321 7.09 17.44 28.71
CA VAL A 321 6.86 16.19 29.45
C VAL A 321 8.11 15.76 30.21
N GLY A 322 9.29 16.10 29.70
CA GLY A 322 10.57 15.60 30.20
C GLY A 322 11.09 14.43 29.36
N GLY A 323 12.35 14.52 28.95
CA GLY A 323 13.05 13.45 28.25
C GLY A 323 13.18 13.62 26.74
N GLU A 324 14.14 12.92 26.17
CA GLU A 324 14.33 12.75 24.73
C GLU A 324 14.29 11.25 24.41
N ILE A 325 13.70 10.90 23.27
CA ILE A 325 13.64 9.51 22.80
C ILE A 325 14.53 9.30 21.57
N ALA A 326 15.07 8.08 21.46
CA ALA A 326 15.73 7.58 20.26
C ALA A 326 15.16 6.20 19.88
N PRO A 327 15.13 5.83 18.58
CA PRO A 327 14.68 4.50 18.17
C PRO A 327 15.56 3.42 18.77
N ASP A 328 14.96 2.42 19.42
CA ASP A 328 15.66 1.26 19.92
C ASP A 328 15.87 0.23 18.81
N LEU A 329 17.11 0.16 18.32
CA LEU A 329 17.48 -0.72 17.24
C LEU A 329 17.96 -2.08 17.74
N GLU A 330 18.23 -2.27 19.03
CA GLU A 330 18.82 -3.50 19.59
C GLU A 330 17.94 -4.72 19.32
N GLY A 331 16.62 -4.56 19.47
CA GLY A 331 15.65 -5.62 19.21
C GLY A 331 15.42 -5.97 17.74
N VAL A 332 15.89 -5.15 16.79
CA VAL A 332 15.54 -5.30 15.37
C VAL A 332 16.30 -6.48 14.73
N PRO A 333 15.61 -7.56 14.28
CA PRO A 333 16.28 -8.76 13.76
C PRO A 333 17.12 -8.51 12.51
N ALA A 334 16.74 -7.54 11.68
CA ALA A 334 17.42 -7.23 10.41
C ALA A 334 18.87 -6.73 10.58
N PHE A 335 19.27 -6.28 11.78
CA PHE A 335 20.62 -5.78 12.05
C PHE A 335 21.49 -6.76 12.85
N GLN A 336 21.01 -7.97 13.15
CA GLN A 336 21.74 -8.93 13.99
C GLN A 336 23.07 -9.38 13.37
N ASP A 337 23.09 -9.72 12.08
CA ASP A 337 24.30 -10.19 11.40
C ASP A 337 25.40 -9.11 11.35
N GLU A 338 24.99 -7.85 11.11
CA GLU A 338 25.88 -6.70 11.08
C GLU A 338 26.43 -6.38 12.47
N ARG A 339 25.58 -6.47 13.50
CA ARG A 339 26.00 -6.35 14.90
C ARG A 339 26.97 -7.43 15.30
N ALA A 340 26.71 -8.69 14.95
CA ALA A 340 27.64 -9.80 15.22
C ALA A 340 29.01 -9.53 14.58
N THR A 341 29.01 -9.02 13.35
CA THR A 341 30.24 -8.63 12.64
C THR A 341 30.94 -7.45 13.34
N GLN A 342 30.19 -6.46 13.81
CA GLN A 342 30.74 -5.32 14.57
C GLN A 342 31.35 -5.78 15.90
N TRP A 343 30.66 -6.64 16.64
CA TRP A 343 31.12 -7.18 17.92
C TRP A 343 32.40 -7.99 17.76
N GLN A 344 32.47 -8.86 16.74
CA GLN A 344 33.71 -9.60 16.42
C GLN A 344 34.87 -8.64 16.11
N ARG A 345 34.63 -7.54 15.38
CA ARG A 345 35.65 -6.52 15.10
C ARG A 345 36.13 -5.79 16.36
N ILE A 346 35.20 -5.41 17.25
CA ILE A 346 35.51 -4.75 18.52
C ILE A 346 36.29 -5.70 19.44
N GLU A 347 35.87 -6.96 19.53
CA GLU A 347 36.54 -7.99 20.32
C GLU A 347 37.97 -8.23 19.84
N ALA A 348 38.16 -8.37 18.52
CA ALA A 348 39.47 -8.61 17.90
C ALA A 348 40.43 -7.41 17.96
N ALA A 349 39.96 -6.20 18.24
CA ALA A 349 40.79 -5.00 18.34
C ALA A 349 41.70 -5.05 19.57
N SER A 350 42.93 -5.54 19.42
CA SER A 350 43.90 -5.72 20.51
C SER A 350 44.42 -4.42 21.12
N PHE A 351 44.27 -3.29 20.42
CA PHE A 351 44.73 -1.97 20.85
C PHE A 351 43.75 -1.23 21.77
N LEU A 352 42.52 -1.75 21.95
CA LEU A 352 41.51 -1.16 22.81
C LEU A 352 41.47 -1.84 24.18
N THR A 353 41.30 -1.04 25.23
CA THR A 353 41.00 -1.52 26.58
C THR A 353 39.60 -2.14 26.65
N VAL A 354 39.35 -2.95 27.69
CA VAL A 354 38.02 -3.55 27.91
C VAL A 354 36.93 -2.49 28.08
N GLU A 355 37.25 -1.37 28.76
CA GLU A 355 36.31 -0.27 28.95
C GLU A 355 35.98 0.47 27.64
N GLU A 356 36.96 0.67 26.76
CA GLU A 356 36.73 1.25 25.44
C GLU A 356 35.91 0.33 24.54
N LYS A 357 36.16 -0.99 24.61
CA LYS A 357 35.36 -2.00 23.89
C LYS A 357 33.92 -2.02 24.37
N ARG A 358 33.68 -1.99 25.68
CA ARG A 358 32.33 -1.92 26.28
C ARG A 358 31.58 -0.68 25.82
N ARG A 359 32.23 0.49 25.88
CA ARG A 359 31.67 1.75 25.38
C ARG A 359 31.31 1.70 23.89
N LEU A 360 32.16 1.11 23.04
CA LEU A 360 31.87 0.95 21.61
C LEU A 360 30.76 -0.08 21.32
N ALA A 361 30.59 -1.07 22.19
CA ALA A 361 29.52 -2.06 22.11
C ALA A 361 28.19 -1.57 22.71
N GLY A 362 28.20 -0.44 23.43
CA GLY A 362 27.00 0.14 24.05
C GLY A 362 26.60 -0.48 25.38
N VAL A 363 27.53 -1.16 26.08
CA VAL A 363 27.31 -1.88 27.35
C VAL A 363 28.18 -1.36 28.49
#